data_AF-A0A7W8XHB3-F1
#
_entry.id   AF-A0A7W8XHB3-F1
#
_cell.length_a   1.000
_cell.length_b   1.000
_cell.length_c   1.000
_cell.angle_alpha   90.00
_cell.angle_beta   90.00
_cell.angle_gamma   90.00
#
_symmetry.space_group_name_H-M   'P 1'
#
loop_
_entity.id
_entity.type
_entity.pdbx_description
1 polymer ?
#
loop_
_entity_poly.entity_id
_entity_poly.type
_entity_poly.pdbx_seq_one_letter_code
_entity_poly.pdbx_strand_id
1 'polypeptide(L)' 'MMAINGKIQREGEVVHLVAQQLFDLSADLSGLAGRDGTFYPPTGRGDAFAHGSPGTPDAREKAPPGIRARHSVWLGISA' A
#
# COMPACT_ATOMS: atom_id res chain seq x y z
N MET A 1 11.96 2.19 -8.46
CA MET A 1 10.62 1.95 -7.89
C MET A 1 9.90 3.29 -7.81
N MET A 2 8.57 3.30 -7.77
CA MET A 2 7.78 4.53 -7.68
C MET A 2 6.73 4.39 -6.58
N ALA A 3 6.54 5.44 -5.79
CA ALA A 3 5.44 5.53 -4.83
C ALA A 3 4.37 6.51 -5.33
N ILE A 4 3.11 6.22 -5.02
CA ILE A 4 1.97 7.01 -5.44
C ILE A 4 1.16 7.40 -4.21
N ASN A 5 0.96 8.69 -4.02
CA ASN A 5 -0.07 9.19 -3.11
C ASN A 5 -1.29 9.55 -3.95
N GLY A 6 -2.41 8.89 -3.67
CA GLY A 6 -3.60 9.00 -4.49
C GLY A 6 -4.80 8.30 -3.90
N LYS A 7 -5.88 8.26 -4.66
CA LYS A 7 -7.15 7.62 -4.27
C LYS A 7 -7.39 6.40 -5.13
N ILE A 8 -7.83 5.32 -4.48
CA ILE A 8 -8.29 4.12 -5.15
C ILE A 8 -9.80 4.21 -5.32
N GLN A 9 -10.28 3.93 -6.52
CA GLN A 9 -11.70 3.78 -6.84
C GLN A 9 -11.92 2.38 -7.43
N ARG A 10 -13.08 1.79 -7.15
CA ARG A 10 -13.43 0.44 -7.61
C ARG A 10 -14.78 0.49 -8.28
N GLU A 11 -14.87 -0.09 -9.48
CA GLU A 11 -16.09 -0.18 -10.28
C GLU A 11 -16.20 -1.60 -10.82
N GLY A 12 -17.06 -2.41 -10.21
CA GLY A 12 -17.12 -3.85 -10.48
C GLY A 12 -15.74 -4.49 -10.32
N GLU A 13 -15.24 -5.08 -11.40
CA GLU A 13 -13.94 -5.75 -11.47
C GLU A 13 -12.76 -4.80 -11.75
N VAL A 14 -13.03 -3.52 -12.01
CA VAL A 14 -11.99 -2.55 -12.37
C VAL A 14 -11.58 -1.71 -11.17
N VAL A 15 -10.27 -1.54 -10.99
CA VAL A 15 -9.69 -0.65 -9.98
C VAL A 15 -9.00 0.52 -10.67
N HIS A 16 -9.48 1.73 -10.40
CA HIS A 16 -8.86 2.96 -10.84
C HIS A 16 -7.97 3.52 -9.73
N LEU A 17 -6.73 3.90 -10.06
CA LEU A 17 -5.86 4.65 -9.16
C LEU A 17 -5.75 6.09 -9.68
N VAL A 18 -6.31 7.04 -8.93
CA VAL A 18 -6.17 8.47 -9.21
C VAL A 18 -4.94 8.96 -8.47
N ALA A 19 -3.82 9.10 -9.20
CA ALA A 19 -2.59 9.65 -8.65
C ALA A 19 -2.75 11.15 -8.40
N GLN A 20 -2.45 11.59 -7.18
CA GLN A 20 -2.35 13.01 -6.84
C GLN A 20 -0.90 13.47 -6.84
N GLN A 21 0.01 12.58 -6.43
CA GLN A 21 1.45 12.82 -6.44
C GLN A 21 2.18 11.51 -6.77
N LEU A 22 3.32 11.65 -7.45
CA LEU A 22 4.22 10.57 -7.83
C LEU A 22 5.61 10.86 -7.24
N PHE A 23 6.20 9.85 -6.62
CA PHE A 23 7.54 9.95 -6.04
C PHE A 23 8.45 8.94 -6.71
N ASP A 24 9.53 9.42 -7.31
CA ASP A 24 10.60 8.56 -7.77
C ASP A 24 11.50 8.18 -6.58
N LEU A 25 11.63 6.88 -6.34
CA LEU A 25 12.45 6.31 -5.27
C LEU A 25 13.72 5.66 -5.82
N SER A 26 14.06 5.92 -7.09
CA SER A 26 15.24 5.35 -7.76
C SER A 26 16.53 5.70 -7.02
N ALA A 27 16.73 6.96 -6.63
CA ALA A 27 17.91 7.43 -5.93
C ALA A 27 18.05 6.76 -4.55
N ASP A 28 16.99 6.77 -3.74
CA ASP A 28 16.99 6.19 -2.40
C ASP A 28 17.32 4.69 -2.44
N LEU A 29 16.76 3.96 -3.41
CA LEU A 29 17.05 2.54 -3.60
C LEU A 29 18.44 2.28 -4.17
N SER A 30 18.93 3.12 -5.07
CA SER A 30 20.29 3.00 -5.58
C SER A 30 21.33 3.14 -4.46
N GLY A 31 21.05 3.99 -3.46
CA GLY A 31 21.89 4.12 -2.26
C GLY A 31 21.92 2.88 -1.37
N LEU A 32 20.88 2.04 -1.40
CA LEU A 32 20.87 0.77 -0.66
C LEU A 32 21.79 -0.29 -1.28
N ALA A 33 22.02 -0.25 -2.60
CA ALA A 33 22.85 -1.23 -3.30
C ALA A 33 24.33 -1.16 -2.92
N GLY A 34 24.81 -0.01 -2.43
CA GLY A 34 26.18 0.18 -1.96
C GLY A 34 26.41 -0.14 -0.48
N ARG A 35 25.40 -0.64 0.24
CA ARG A 35 25.54 -0.96 1.66
C ARG A 35 26.15 -2.35 1.84
N ASP A 36 27.47 -2.40 1.95
CA ASP A 36 28.26 -3.62 2.22
C ASP A 36 28.09 -4.11 3.68
N GLY A 37 26.84 -4.42 4.06
CA GLY A 37 26.52 -5.11 5.29
C GLY A 37 26.06 -6.51 4.97
N THR A 38 26.59 -7.52 5.66
CA THR A 38 26.02 -8.88 5.60
C THR A 38 24.55 -8.82 6.02
N PHE A 39 23.66 -9.01 5.04
CA PHE A 39 22.24 -9.20 5.32
C PHE A 39 22.08 -10.58 5.92
N TYR A 40 21.82 -10.63 7.23
CA TYR A 40 21.40 -11.86 7.90
C TYR A 40 19.89 -11.93 7.79
N PRO A 41 19.33 -12.68 6.82
CA PRO A 41 17.90 -12.94 6.85
C PRO A 41 17.58 -13.57 8.22
N PRO A 42 16.52 -13.14 8.91
CA PRO A 42 16.10 -13.83 10.12
C PRO A 42 15.91 -15.31 9.76
N THR A 43 16.59 -16.20 10.48
CA THR A 43 16.44 -17.65 10.29
C THR A 43 15.04 -18.02 10.76
N GLY A 44 14.09 -18.01 9.84
CA GLY A 44 12.67 -18.18 10.08
C GLY A 44 11.93 -18.29 8.77
N ARG A 45 10.70 -18.82 8.84
CA ARG A 45 9.81 -19.18 7.74
C ARG A 45 9.43 -17.96 6.87
N GLY A 46 10.35 -17.54 6.00
CA GLY A 46 10.20 -16.42 5.06
C GLY A 46 9.14 -16.63 3.98
N ASP A 47 8.50 -17.79 3.95
CA ASP A 47 7.36 -18.18 3.11
C ASP A 47 5.99 -18.02 3.81
N ALA A 48 5.93 -17.58 5.07
CA ALA A 48 4.67 -17.47 5.81
C ALA A 48 3.65 -16.46 5.22
N PHE A 49 4.02 -15.70 4.19
CA PHE A 49 3.10 -14.86 3.41
C PHE A 49 2.74 -15.43 2.02
N ALA A 50 3.44 -16.47 1.55
CA ALA A 50 3.12 -17.15 0.28
C ALA A 50 1.83 -17.99 0.40
N HIS A 51 1.53 -18.44 1.61
CA HIS A 51 0.22 -18.92 2.01
C HIS A 51 -0.24 -17.99 3.13
N GLY A 52 -1.27 -17.17 2.88
CA GLY A 52 -1.80 -16.27 3.90
C GLY A 52 -1.98 -16.98 5.25
N SER A 53 -1.82 -16.24 6.35
CA SER A 53 -1.98 -16.79 7.72
C SER A 53 -3.19 -17.73 7.77
N PRO A 54 -3.06 -18.98 8.24
CA PRO A 54 -4.18 -19.91 8.31
C PRO A 54 -5.36 -19.26 9.02
N GLY A 55 -6.48 -19.09 8.31
CA GLY A 55 -7.69 -18.46 8.84
C GLY A 55 -7.78 -16.93 8.70
N THR A 56 -6.78 -16.26 8.10
CA THR A 56 -6.89 -14.85 7.70
C THR A 56 -7.11 -14.79 6.20
N PRO A 57 -8.31 -14.42 5.71
CA PRO A 57 -8.55 -14.20 4.30
C PRO A 57 -7.55 -13.19 3.76
N ASP A 58 -7.10 -13.38 2.51
CA ASP A 58 -6.26 -12.38 1.87
C ASP A 58 -6.98 -11.02 1.96
N ALA A 59 -6.28 -9.95 2.33
CA ALA A 59 -6.89 -8.62 2.38
C ALA A 59 -7.47 -8.19 1.01
N ARG A 60 -7.01 -8.81 -0.09
CA ARG A 60 -7.55 -8.69 -1.44
C ARG A 60 -8.87 -9.43 -1.64
N GLU A 61 -9.09 -10.52 -0.89
CA GLU A 61 -10.32 -11.32 -0.90
C GLU A 61 -11.38 -10.76 0.07
N LYS A 62 -10.97 -9.91 1.01
CA LYS A 62 -11.92 -9.20 1.87
C LYS A 62 -12.76 -8.26 1.01
N ALA A 63 -14.08 -8.49 1.00
CA ALA A 63 -15.03 -7.54 0.44
C ALA A 63 -14.74 -6.14 1.01
N PRO A 64 -14.66 -5.09 0.17
CA PRO A 64 -14.30 -3.76 0.63
C PRO A 64 -15.24 -3.39 1.77
N PRO A 65 -14.73 -2.88 2.91
CA PRO A 65 -15.62 -2.37 3.95
C PRO A 65 -16.54 -1.36 3.29
N GLY A 66 -17.84 -1.64 3.32
CA GLY A 66 -18.85 -0.78 2.71
C GLY A 66 -18.59 0.64 3.19
N ILE A 67 -18.23 1.53 2.28
CA ILE A 67 -18.05 2.94 2.60
C ILE A 67 -19.45 3.43 2.95
N ARG A 68 -19.79 3.47 4.24
CA ARG A 68 -20.88 4.35 4.67
C ARG A 68 -20.43 5.75 4.28
N ALA A 69 -21.20 6.36 3.39
CA ALA A 69 -21.12 7.77 3.07
C ALA A 69 -21.29 8.55 4.39
N ARG A 70 -20.16 8.86 5.02
CA ARG A 70 -20.13 9.85 6.09
C ARG A 70 -20.35 11.19 5.41
N HIS A 71 -21.52 11.79 5.66
CA HIS A 71 -21.81 13.16 5.28
C HIS A 71 -20.64 14.04 5.72
N SER A 72 -19.94 14.63 4.75
CA SER A 72 -18.91 15.62 5.01
C SER A 72 -19.59 16.93 5.39
N VAL A 73 -19.61 17.24 6.69
CA VAL A 73 -19.81 18.63 7.14
C VAL A 73 -18.46 19.33 6.95
N TRP A 74 -18.42 20.23 5.98
CA TRP A 74 -17.37 21.23 5.84
C TRP A 74 -17.45 22.15 7.06
N LEU A 75 -16.39 22.22 7.85
CA LEU A 75 -16.12 23.41 8.65
C LEU A 75 -14.83 24.01 8.10
N GLY A 76 -15.00 25.04 7.27
CA GLY A 76 -13.90 25.89 6.87
C GLY A 76 -13.39 26.66 8.09
N ILE A 77 -12.08 26.85 8.15
CA ILE A 77 -11.50 28.02 8.80
C ILE A 77 -10.46 28.56 7.83
N SER A 78 -10.76 29.77 7.37
CA SER A 78 -9.88 30.69 6.67
C SER A 78 -8.98 31.37 7.69
N ALA A 79 -7.67 31.40 7.43
CA ALA A 79 -6.73 32.49 7.64
C ALA A 79 -5.33 32.01 7.24
#